data_AF-A0A4R6FK54-F1
#
_entry.id   AF-A0A4R6FK54-F1
#
_cell.length_a   1.000
_cell.length_b   1.000
_cell.length_c   1.000
_cell.angle_alpha   90.00
_cell.angle_beta   90.00
_cell.angle_gamma   90.00
#
_symmetry.space_group_name_H-M   'P 1'
#
loop_
_entity.id
_entity.type
_entity.pdbx_description
1 polymer ?
#
loop_
_entity_poly.entity_id
_entity_poly.type
_entity_poly.pdbx_seq_one_letter_code
_entity_poly.pdbx_strand_id
1 'polypeptide(L)'
;MKKRLACLAVLLPLAACSHPDCPPAGVRVEYQDRVVETQRPCKVEAPAKPAPVGSLPADYKAIAFILKAKLVEYEGDGKWADKMIAALDSCTQEDE
;
A
#
# COMPACT_ATOMS: atom_id res chain seq x y z
N MET A 1 35.83 -40.34 13.09
CA MET A 1 35.12 -39.06 13.33
C MET A 1 35.81 -37.93 12.56
N LYS A 2 35.60 -37.80 11.24
CA LYS A 2 36.38 -36.85 10.40
C LYS A 2 35.63 -36.35 9.14
N LYS A 3 34.29 -36.36 9.15
CA LYS A 3 33.47 -35.95 7.98
C LYS A 3 32.47 -34.81 8.25
N ARG A 4 32.47 -34.19 9.44
CA ARG A 4 31.46 -33.16 9.82
C ARG A 4 31.96 -31.71 9.76
N LEU A 5 33.23 -31.47 9.46
CA LEU A 5 33.81 -30.11 9.47
C LEU A 5 33.83 -29.43 8.09
N ALA A 6 33.54 -30.14 7.00
CA ALA A 6 33.61 -29.59 5.65
C ALA A 6 32.36 -28.79 5.22
N CYS A 7 31.20 -28.99 5.86
CA CYS A 7 29.97 -28.28 5.49
C CYS A 7 29.89 -26.85 6.03
N LEU A 8 30.74 -26.44 6.98
CA LEU A 8 30.61 -25.13 7.62
C LEU A 8 31.28 -23.98 6.83
N ALA A 9 32.17 -24.29 5.88
CA ALA A 9 32.95 -23.27 5.16
C ALA A 9 32.20 -22.64 3.97
N VAL A 10 31.12 -23.27 3.47
CA VAL A 10 30.36 -22.81 2.30
C VAL A 10 29.28 -21.78 2.65
N LEU A 11 28.94 -21.61 3.93
CA LEU A 11 27.85 -20.73 4.38
C LEU A 11 28.32 -19.30 4.77
N LEU A 12 29.63 -19.09 4.95
CA LEU A 12 30.19 -17.78 5.29
C LEU A 12 30.08 -16.70 4.17
N PRO A 13 30.17 -17.01 2.86
CA PRO A 13 30.08 -15.96 1.84
C PRO A 13 28.65 -15.44 1.58
N LEU A 14 27.60 -16.15 1.99
CA LEU A 14 26.21 -15.68 1.80
C LEU A 14 25.77 -14.63 2.83
N ALA A 15 26.40 -14.55 4.01
CA ALA A 15 26.07 -13.55 5.03
C ALA A 15 26.60 -12.14 4.69
N ALA A 16 27.47 -12.01 3.69
CA ALA A 16 28.02 -10.72 3.27
C ALA A 16 27.05 -9.91 2.39
N CYS A 17 26.10 -10.54 1.71
CA CYS A 17 25.17 -9.86 0.79
C CYS A 17 23.88 -9.33 1.43
N SER A 18 23.65 -9.54 2.74
CA SER A 18 22.45 -9.04 3.43
C SER A 18 22.70 -7.78 4.27
N HIS A 19 23.86 -7.12 4.12
CA HIS A 19 24.11 -5.86 4.81
C HIS A 19 23.47 -4.72 3.99
N PRO A 20 22.39 -4.10 4.48
CA PRO A 20 21.72 -2.99 3.78
C PRO A 20 22.62 -1.75 3.63
N ASP A 21 23.77 -1.73 4.31
CA ASP A 21 24.70 -0.59 4.35
C ASP A 21 25.94 -0.75 3.46
N CYS A 22 26.04 -1.82 2.65
CA CYS A 22 27.21 -2.04 1.80
C CYS A 22 26.86 -1.76 0.32
N PRO A 23 27.04 -0.52 -0.17
CA PRO A 23 26.84 -0.23 -1.58
C PRO A 23 27.87 -1.00 -2.44
N PRO A 24 27.51 -1.44 -3.66
CA PRO A 24 28.44 -2.11 -4.56
C PRO A 24 29.66 -1.22 -4.82
N ALA A 25 30.85 -1.85 -4.82
CA ALA A 25 32.12 -1.15 -5.01
C ALA A 25 32.09 -0.31 -6.29
N GLY A 26 32.38 0.99 -6.17
CA GLY A 26 32.38 1.94 -7.27
C GLY A 26 31.12 2.81 -7.41
N VAL A 27 30.10 2.62 -6.56
CA VAL A 27 28.91 3.49 -6.54
C VAL A 27 29.05 4.55 -5.44
N ARG A 28 29.04 5.82 -5.84
CA ARG A 28 28.98 6.97 -4.93
C ARG A 28 27.52 7.42 -4.84
N VAL A 29 26.93 7.29 -3.65
CA VAL A 29 25.59 7.83 -3.38
C VAL A 29 25.77 9.31 -3.06
N GLU A 30 25.29 10.17 -3.94
CA GLU A 30 25.24 11.61 -3.71
C GLU A 30 23.80 12.00 -3.40
N TYR A 31 23.58 12.60 -2.23
CA TYR A 31 22.31 13.19 -1.87
C TYR A 31 22.21 14.54 -2.58
N GLN A 32 21.20 14.68 -3.44
CA GLN A 32 20.97 15.90 -4.20
C GLN A 32 19.65 16.51 -3.75
N ASP A 33 19.73 17.65 -3.08
CA ASP A 33 18.55 18.40 -2.69
C ASP A 33 17.91 19.01 -3.94
N ARG A 34 16.66 18.63 -4.21
CA ARG A 34 15.85 19.22 -5.27
C ARG A 34 14.68 19.96 -4.66
N VAL A 35 14.51 21.21 -5.05
CA VAL A 35 13.25 21.92 -4.84
C VAL A 35 12.27 21.38 -5.87
N VAL A 36 11.33 20.56 -5.41
CA VAL A 36 10.25 20.03 -6.24
C VAL A 36 9.01 20.86 -5.92
N GLU A 37 8.54 21.61 -6.91
CA GLU A 37 7.24 22.28 -6.83
C GLU A 37 6.16 21.20 -6.88
N THR A 38 5.63 20.82 -5.71
CA THR A 38 4.48 19.93 -5.61
C THR A 38 3.20 20.75 -5.72
N GLN A 39 2.26 20.29 -6.53
CA GLN A 39 0.92 20.89 -6.56
C GLN A 39 0.32 20.89 -5.15
N ARG A 40 -0.38 21.98 -4.81
CA ARG A 40 -1.06 22.07 -3.52
C ARG A 40 -2.09 20.94 -3.44
N PRO A 41 -2.14 20.19 -2.33
CA PRO A 41 -3.20 19.21 -2.15
C PRO A 41 -4.53 19.95 -2.18
N CYS A 42 -5.42 19.51 -3.06
CA CYS A 42 -6.79 20.01 -3.14
C CYS A 42 -7.42 20.01 -1.74
N LYS A 43 -8.07 21.11 -1.37
CA LYS A 43 -8.66 21.30 -0.04
C LYS A 43 -10.04 20.64 0.02
N VAL A 44 -10.10 19.35 -0.25
CA VAL A 44 -11.32 18.55 -0.13
C VAL A 44 -11.25 17.61 1.06
N GLU A 45 -12.36 17.48 1.78
CA GLU A 45 -12.48 16.48 2.83
C GLU A 45 -12.84 15.14 2.21
N ALA A 46 -11.97 14.14 2.37
CA ALA A 46 -12.24 12.80 1.88
C ALA A 46 -13.41 12.17 2.67
N PRO A 47 -14.43 11.62 1.99
CA PRO A 47 -15.54 10.96 2.66
C PRO A 47 -15.06 9.76 3.48
N ALA A 48 -15.65 9.59 4.66
CA ALA A 48 -15.35 8.48 5.55
C ALA A 48 -15.58 7.13 4.84
N LYS A 49 -14.56 6.27 4.83
CA LYS A 49 -14.66 4.94 4.25
C LYS A 49 -15.68 4.08 5.00
N PRO A 50 -16.42 3.18 4.30
CA PRO A 50 -17.24 2.19 4.96
C PRO A 50 -16.42 1.36 5.95
N ALA A 51 -17.01 1.03 7.10
CA ALA A 51 -16.33 0.21 8.10
C ALA A 51 -16.00 -1.18 7.52
N PRO A 52 -14.84 -1.76 7.89
CA PRO A 52 -14.49 -3.10 7.46
C PRO A 52 -15.51 -4.12 7.95
N VAL A 53 -15.65 -5.22 7.20
CA VAL A 53 -16.42 -6.38 7.65
C VAL A 53 -15.65 -7.04 8.80
N GLY A 54 -16.35 -7.41 9.87
CA GLY A 54 -15.80 -8.19 10.96
C GLY A 54 -15.55 -9.66 10.57
N SER A 55 -15.62 -10.56 11.55
CA SER A 55 -15.52 -12.00 11.30
C SER A 55 -16.60 -12.47 10.32
N LEU A 56 -16.18 -13.22 9.29
CA LEU A 56 -17.12 -13.78 8.31
C LEU A 56 -17.88 -14.97 8.90
N PRO A 57 -19.19 -15.08 8.63
CA PRO A 57 -19.96 -16.26 9.00
C PRO A 57 -19.54 -17.48 8.16
N ALA A 58 -19.74 -18.69 8.69
CA ALA A 58 -19.44 -19.92 7.96
C ALA A 58 -20.46 -20.26 6.86
N ASP A 59 -21.67 -19.70 6.96
CA ASP A 59 -22.73 -19.90 5.97
C ASP A 59 -22.54 -19.00 4.74
N TYR A 60 -22.53 -19.62 3.56
CA TYR A 60 -22.33 -18.93 2.29
C TYR A 60 -23.45 -17.94 1.97
N LYS A 61 -24.70 -18.20 2.40
CA LYS A 61 -25.81 -17.26 2.17
C LYS A 61 -25.62 -15.99 3.01
N ALA A 62 -25.20 -16.16 4.26
CA ALA A 62 -24.85 -15.03 5.13
C ALA A 62 -23.68 -14.21 4.57
N ILE A 63 -22.65 -14.85 4.00
CA ILE A 63 -21.56 -14.14 3.31
C ILE A 63 -22.09 -13.32 2.13
N ALA A 64 -22.90 -13.93 1.26
CA ALA A 64 -23.45 -13.25 0.08
C ALA A 64 -24.32 -12.03 0.47
N PHE A 65 -25.08 -12.15 1.57
CA PHE A 65 -25.87 -11.04 2.10
C PHE A 65 -24.98 -9.89 2.59
N ILE A 66 -23.92 -10.19 3.35
CA ILE A 66 -22.96 -9.19 3.84
C ILE A 66 -22.26 -8.51 2.67
N LEU A 67 -21.82 -9.27 1.66
CA LEU A 67 -21.17 -8.73 0.48
C LEU A 67 -22.11 -7.76 -0.26
N LYS A 68 -23.36 -8.15 -0.47
CA LYS A 68 -24.36 -7.29 -1.11
C LYS A 68 -24.58 -5.99 -0.31
N ALA A 69 -24.68 -6.09 1.02
CA ALA A 69 -24.82 -4.92 1.87
C ALA A 69 -23.62 -3.98 1.75
N LYS A 70 -22.39 -4.51 1.74
CA LYS A 70 -21.16 -3.73 1.58
C LYS A 70 -21.03 -3.11 0.20
N LEU A 71 -21.46 -3.82 -0.84
CA LEU A 71 -21.50 -3.27 -2.19
C LEU A 71 -22.44 -2.07 -2.27
N VAL A 72 -23.62 -2.16 -1.64
CA VAL A 72 -24.55 -1.02 -1.58
C VAL A 72 -23.98 0.14 -0.76
N GLU A 73 -23.25 -0.10 0.33
CA GLU A 73 -22.56 0.97 1.07
C GLU A 73 -21.46 1.67 0.24
N TYR A 74 -20.88 0.98 -0.73
CA TYR A 74 -19.79 1.49 -1.56
C TYR A 74 -20.31 2.15 -2.85
N GLU A 75 -21.12 1.43 -3.64
CA GLU A 75 -21.58 1.80 -4.99
C GLU A 75 -23.06 2.21 -5.06
N GLY A 76 -23.81 2.19 -3.96
CA GLY A 76 -25.19 2.67 -4.00
C GLY A 76 -25.26 4.17 -4.34
N ASP A 77 -26.38 4.61 -4.92
CA ASP A 77 -26.56 6.02 -5.27
C ASP A 77 -26.35 6.94 -4.05
N GLY A 78 -25.50 7.96 -4.22
CA GLY A 78 -25.10 8.91 -3.19
C GLY A 78 -24.23 8.34 -2.08
N LYS A 79 -23.63 7.15 -2.29
CA LYS A 79 -22.76 6.49 -1.29
C LYS A 79 -21.30 6.84 -1.52
N TRP A 80 -20.41 6.02 -0.96
CA TRP A 80 -19.00 6.39 -0.84
C TRP A 80 -18.34 6.67 -2.19
N ALA A 81 -18.60 5.85 -3.22
CA ALA A 81 -18.03 6.04 -4.54
C ALA A 81 -18.45 7.38 -5.17
N ASP A 82 -19.74 7.70 -5.15
CA ASP A 82 -20.25 8.97 -5.69
C ASP A 82 -19.68 10.18 -4.95
N LYS A 83 -19.59 10.09 -3.62
CA LYS A 83 -18.98 11.16 -2.81
C LYS A 83 -17.50 11.35 -3.12
N MET A 84 -16.78 10.25 -3.36
CA MET A 84 -15.38 10.29 -3.77
C MET A 84 -15.23 10.94 -5.14
N ILE A 85 -16.09 10.58 -6.10
CA ILE A 85 -16.08 11.19 -7.44
C ILE A 85 -16.35 12.68 -7.34
N ALA A 86 -17.41 13.10 -6.63
CA ALA A 86 -17.73 14.51 -6.45
C ALA A 86 -16.59 15.30 -5.76
N ALA A 87 -15.91 14.68 -4.80
CA ALA A 87 -14.74 15.26 -4.15
C ALA A 87 -13.56 15.43 -5.12
N LEU A 88 -13.29 14.43 -5.96
CA LEU A 88 -12.24 14.51 -6.99
C LEU A 88 -12.57 15.53 -8.09
N ASP A 89 -13.83 15.59 -8.53
CA ASP A 89 -14.27 16.56 -9.53
C ASP A 89 -14.03 18.00 -9.06
N SER A 90 -14.33 18.27 -7.78
CA SER A 90 -14.05 19.59 -7.19
C SER A 90 -12.57 19.96 -7.21
N CYS A 91 -11.67 18.96 -7.15
CA CYS A 91 -10.23 19.18 -7.23
C CYS A 91 -9.74 19.44 -8.65
N THR A 92 -10.43 18.92 -9.66
CA THR A 92 -10.05 19.12 -11.07
C THR A 92 -10.60 20.41 -11.67
N GLN A 93 -11.60 21.03 -11.03
CA GLN A 93 -12.20 22.29 -11.50
C GLN A 93 -11.53 23.55 -10.91
N GLU A 94 -10.70 23.43 -9.87
CA GLU A 94 -9.97 24.58 -9.28
C GLU A 94 -8.76 25.03 -10.12
N ASP A 95 -8.38 24.28 -11.16
CA ASP A 95 -7.21 24.52 -12.00
C ASP A 95 -7.50 25.23 -13.36
N GLU A 96 -8.75 25.63 -13.63
CA GLU A 96 -9.15 26.49 -14.78
C GLU A 96 -9.35 27.96 -14.38
#